data_AF-A0A3D5FMS8-F1
#
_entry.id   AF-A0A3D5FMS8-F1
#
_cell.length_a   1.000
_cell.length_b   1.000
_cell.length_c   1.000
_cell.angle_alpha   90.00
_cell.angle_beta   90.00
_cell.angle_gamma   90.00
#
_symmetry.space_group_name_H-M   'P 1'
#
loop_
_entity.id
_entity.type
_entity.pdbx_description
1 polymer ?
#
loop_
_entity_poly.entity_id
_entity_poly.type
_entity_poly.pdbx_seq_one_letter_code
_entity_poly.pdbx_strand_id
1 'polypeptide(L)' 'MRRIAVTGIGLITSIGNGRESFWHNLIAGVHGIGPVQMFDTSQHRTHLGGEVKEFRAGDYISTLDTASLA' A
#
# COMPACT_ATOMS: atom_id res chain seq x y z
N MET A 1 -7.23 -26.63 -25.43
CA MET A 1 -7.43 -25.50 -24.50
C MET A 1 -6.58 -25.71 -23.25
N ARG A 2 -5.91 -24.67 -22.73
CA ARG A 2 -5.22 -24.72 -21.43
C ARG A 2 -6.10 -24.06 -20.37
N ARG A 3 -6.25 -24.71 -19.21
CA ARG A 3 -6.94 -24.13 -18.05
C ARG A 3 -5.94 -23.26 -17.29
N ILE A 4 -6.33 -22.03 -16.99
CA ILE A 4 -5.54 -21.08 -16.21
C ILE A 4 -6.33 -20.74 -14.95
N ALA A 5 -5.63 -20.61 -13.83
CA ALA A 5 -6.19 -20.22 -12.54
C ALA A 5 -5.30 -19.17 -11.87
N VAL A 6 -5.90 -18.34 -11.02
CA VAL A 6 -5.19 -17.45 -10.10
C VAL A 6 -4.89 -18.25 -8.83
N THR A 7 -3.62 -18.39 -8.48
CA THR A 7 -3.16 -19.19 -7.32
C THR A 7 -2.69 -18.35 -6.15
N GLY A 8 -2.59 -17.02 -6.32
CA GLY A 8 -2.16 -16.11 -5.26
C GLY A 8 -2.51 -14.66 -5.57
N ILE A 9 -2.67 -13.87 -4.50
CA ILE A 9 -2.89 -12.43 -4.55
C ILE A 9 -2.14 -11.77 -3.39
N GLY A 10 -1.53 -10.61 -3.66
CA GLY A 10 -0.93 -9.73 -2.66
C GLY A 10 -1.41 -8.31 -2.89
N LEU A 11 -1.73 -7.60 -1.81
CA LEU A 11 -2.31 -6.26 -1.87
C LEU A 11 -1.64 -5.32 -0.87
N ILE A 12 -1.43 -4.08 -1.28
CA ILE A 12 -1.00 -2.95 -0.44
C ILE A 12 -1.92 -1.80 -0.84
N THR A 13 -2.75 -1.33 0.07
CA THR A 13 -3.84 -0.39 -0.25
C THR A 13 -4.11 0.58 0.90
N SER A 14 -4.86 1.65 0.62
CA SER A 14 -5.29 2.62 1.64
C SER A 14 -6.31 2.08 2.65
N ILE A 15 -6.88 0.90 2.39
CA ILE A 15 -7.83 0.23 3.29
C ILE A 15 -7.26 -1.07 3.85
N GLY A 16 -5.97 -1.35 3.70
CA GLY A 16 -5.35 -2.54 4.30
C GLY A 16 -4.18 -3.09 3.49
N ASN A 17 -3.21 -3.63 4.22
CA ASN A 17 -2.05 -4.32 3.67
C ASN A 17 -2.22 -5.83 3.90
N GLY A 18 -2.03 -6.61 2.85
CA GLY A 18 -2.28 -8.05 2.85
C GLY A 18 -3.76 -8.40 2.61
N ARG A 19 -4.00 -9.67 2.25
CA ARG A 19 -5.31 -10.14 1.78
C ARG A 19 -6.42 -10.00 2.83
N GLU A 20 -6.12 -10.35 4.09
CA GLU A 20 -7.13 -10.44 5.15
C GLU A 20 -7.61 -9.06 5.56
N SER A 21 -6.66 -8.14 5.82
CA SER A 21 -6.95 -6.76 6.20
C SER A 21 -7.75 -6.05 5.11
N PHE A 22 -7.29 -6.16 3.85
CA PHE A 22 -7.99 -5.58 2.71
C PHE A 22 -9.42 -6.13 2.57
N TRP A 23 -9.58 -7.45 2.59
CA TRP A 23 -10.88 -8.08 2.37
C TRP A 23 -11.90 -7.73 3.47
N HIS A 24 -11.47 -7.77 4.73
CA HIS A 24 -12.30 -7.39 5.86
C HIS A 24 -12.78 -5.94 5.74
N ASN A 25 -11.86 -5.01 5.47
CA ASN A 25 -12.17 -3.59 5.39
C ASN A 25 -13.00 -3.24 4.15
N LEU A 26 -12.79 -3.94 3.04
CA LEU A 26 -13.60 -3.80 1.84
C LEU A 26 -15.07 -4.17 2.11
N ILE A 27 -15.32 -5.32 2.73
CA ILE A 27 -16.68 -5.77 3.06
C ILE A 27 -17.33 -4.83 4.09
N ALA A 28 -16.55 -4.34 5.06
CA ALA A 28 -17.03 -3.42 6.09
C ALA A 28 -17.27 -1.99 5.56
N GLY A 29 -16.97 -1.69 4.30
CA GLY A 29 -17.18 -0.36 3.71
C GLY A 29 -16.21 0.69 4.27
N VAL A 30 -15.03 0.28 4.73
CA VAL A 30 -14.02 1.19 5.26
C VAL A 30 -13.55 2.14 4.17
N HIS A 31 -13.55 3.44 4.50
CA HIS A 31 -13.14 4.49 3.57
C HIS A 31 -11.66 4.81 3.73
N GLY A 32 -10.87 4.60 2.66
CA GLY A 32 -9.43 4.81 2.65
C GLY A 32 -8.97 6.22 2.27
N ILE A 33 -9.88 7.12 1.88
CA ILE A 33 -9.51 8.49 1.48
C ILE A 33 -9.55 9.42 2.69
N GLY A 34 -8.48 10.20 2.85
CA GLY A 34 -8.35 11.23 3.88
C GLY A 34 -7.35 12.31 3.47
N PRO A 35 -7.05 13.27 4.37
CA PRO A 35 -6.00 14.27 4.11
C PRO A 35 -4.66 13.61 3.86
N VAL A 36 -3.93 14.07 2.83
CA VAL A 36 -2.56 13.63 2.53
C VAL A 36 -1.64 14.14 3.63
N GLN A 37 -0.84 13.24 4.21
CA GLN A 37 0.12 13.52 5.28
C GLN A 37 1.57 13.24 4.87
N MET A 38 1.79 12.51 3.77
CA MET A 38 3.12 12.12 3.32
C MET A 38 3.95 13.29 2.78
N PHE A 39 3.30 14.36 2.31
CA PHE A 39 3.96 15.57 1.81
C PHE A 39 3.06 16.80 1.93
N ASP A 40 3.63 18.00 1.76
CA ASP A 40 2.87 19.25 1.78
C ASP A 40 2.04 19.43 0.51
N THR A 41 0.71 19.47 0.68
CA THR A 41 -0.24 19.69 -0.42
C THR A 41 -0.69 21.14 -0.57
N SER A 42 -0.13 22.12 0.16
CA SER A 42 -0.58 23.52 0.18
C SER A 42 -0.70 24.17 -1.21
N GLN A 43 0.20 23.81 -2.14
CA GLN A 43 0.22 24.32 -3.52
C GLN A 43 -0.60 23.49 -4.51
N HIS A 44 -1.34 22.48 -4.04
CA HIS A 44 -2.12 21.57 -4.88
C HIS A 44 -3.61 21.90 -4.82
N ARG A 45 -4.33 21.60 -5.91
CA ARG A 45 -5.79 21.79 -5.99
C ARG A 45 -6.58 20.83 -5.09
N THR A 46 -5.98 19.70 -4.70
CA THR A 46 -6.63 18.64 -3.91
C THR A 46 -5.71 18.20 -2.80
N HIS A 47 -6.27 18.07 -1.60
CA HIS A 47 -5.55 17.71 -0.38
C HIS A 47 -5.95 16.33 0.16
N LEU A 48 -6.81 15.61 -0.58
CA LEU A 48 -7.30 14.29 -0.21
C LEU A 48 -6.62 13.20 -1.06
N GLY A 49 -6.28 12.08 -0.42
CA GLY A 49 -5.63 10.95 -1.06
C GLY A 49 -5.90 9.63 -0.33
N GLY A 50 -5.65 8.52 -1.03
CA GLY A 50 -5.69 7.18 -0.46
C GLY A 50 -4.29 6.72 -0.05
N GLU A 51 -3.80 7.23 1.08
CA GLU A 51 -2.47 6.86 1.57
C GLU A 51 -2.45 5.43 2.13
N VAL A 52 -1.40 4.69 1.79
CA VAL A 52 -1.12 3.40 2.43
C VAL A 52 -0.62 3.68 3.85
N LYS A 53 -1.33 3.14 4.84
CA LYS A 53 -0.99 3.29 6.25
C LYS A 53 -0.13 2.12 6.72
N GLU A 54 0.78 2.40 7.67
CA GLU A 54 1.56 1.39 8.40
C GLU A 54 2.39 0.42 7.53
N PHE A 55 2.70 0.83 6.29
CA PHE A 55 3.58 0.04 5.42
C PHE A 55 5.05 0.37 5.69
N ARG A 56 5.88 -0.67 5.83
CA ARG A 56 7.33 -0.56 5.99
C ARG A 56 8.02 -1.38 4.92
N ALA A 57 8.74 -0.70 4.01
CA ALA A 57 9.47 -1.37 2.93
C ALA A 57 10.56 -2.33 3.44
N GLY A 58 11.18 -2.00 4.58
CA GLY A 58 12.23 -2.81 5.21
C GLY A 58 11.80 -4.22 5.62
N ASP A 59 10.49 -4.46 5.76
CA ASP A 59 9.95 -5.79 6.07
C ASP A 59 10.01 -6.74 4.86
N TYR A 60 10.20 -6.20 3.64
CA TYR A 60 10.15 -6.94 2.39
C TYR A 60 11.45 -6.85 1.58
N ILE A 61 12.18 -5.75 1.72
CA ILE A 61 13.36 -5.45 0.92
C ILE A 61 14.46 -4.95 1.85
N SER A 62 15.65 -5.55 1.74
CA SER A 62 16.84 -5.05 2.41
C SER A 62 17.38 -3.81 1.69
N THR A 63 17.79 -2.81 2.46
CA THR A 63 18.57 -1.70 1.92
C THR A 63 19.90 -2.23 1.39
N LEU A 64 20.28 -1.79 0.19
CA LEU A 64 21.61 -2.06 -0.33
C LEU A 64 22.63 -1.30 0.50
N ASP A 65 23.58 -2.00 1.12
CA ASP A 65 24.69 -1.37 1.80
C ASP A 65 25.70 -0.84 0.77
N THR A 66 25.69 0.46 0.52
CA THR A 66 26.63 1.10 -0.40
C THR A 66 28.08 1.05 0.06
N ALA A 67 28.35 0.83 1.36
CA ALA A 67 29.71 0.66 1.86
C ALA A 67 30.31 -0.70 1.42
N SER A 68 29.46 -1.70 1.14
CA SER A 68 29.90 -3.00 0.62
C SER A 68 30.31 -2.99 -0.86
N LEU A 69 30.12 -1.85 -1.55
CA LEU A 69 30.40 -1.66 -2.97
C LEU A 69 31.70 -0.86 -3.24
N ALA A 70 32.36 -0.37 -2.19
CA ALA A 70 33.65 0.35 -2.24
C ALA A 70 34.78 -0.57 -1.79
#